data_AF-A0A0K1E671-F1
#
_entry.id   AF-A0A0K1E671-F1
#
_cell.length_a   1.000
_cell.length_b   1.000
_cell.length_c   1.000
_cell.angle_alpha   90.00
_cell.angle_beta   90.00
_cell.angle_gamma   90.00
#
_symmetry.space_group_name_H-M   'P 1'
#
loop_
_entity.id
_entity.type
_entity.pdbx_description
1 polymer ?
#
loop_
_entity_poly.entity_id
_entity_poly.type
_entity_poly.pdbx_seq_one_letter_code
_entity_poly.pdbx_strand_id
1 'polypeptide(L)'
;MNRGRHVITRQGHPRPLAVVAITCFLSGASLMACAESDTVTTPTSTGTGTGTGTGGAGGDATSTTTTSSATGGGGGQGGFGGLGGAGGEGGATGIGGAGGGCTPMPEICDGIDNDCDGDVDEGTDGLPCATGLPGVCATGVTVCDGANGTQCEVVTSPGQLPELCNGLDDNCNGQTDEGNPGGGASCQAAALGECAHGTQQCVNGQVQCVASSPQPETCDGLDNNCDGNVDEGNPGGGTQCQTGLMGLCASGVTSCSGVNGVICAPVVAPGQLPEACNGLDDDCDGMIDEGIPQVGQTCTRPGYLGICQFGTYVCPSSAPFQLTCSGPLPGTIQESCNGLDDDCNGTIDDPVLLNNNPCQSGAPGVCAAGRTLCSGGALTCNPVVTPGSQAEICDNLDNDCNGQVDEMNPTNACASQHPGAANVQAWACNTGTCQITTCNGGYANINGAAGDGCECVTDSWATSCGVAGSLSVPSGGTVTMTGKVETAAGSDWVTFNFSVPGVGQPYRPKVQLTDSGGGQYRMDVMVNCAGTAAGCSTFGGANNENGINVSTWEQNYNLYSAGPNCCNDSTPRASTVRVRVYRANGSQPTCTNYTVTATNTN
;
A
#
# COMPACT_ATOMS: atom_id res chain seq x y z
N MET A 1 27.27 -12.98 54.10
CA MET A 1 26.24 -14.01 54.42
C MET A 1 25.16 -13.90 53.35
N ASN A 2 24.52 -14.95 52.84
CA ASN A 2 24.66 -16.39 53.10
C ASN A 2 24.83 -17.17 51.78
N ARG A 3 25.16 -18.48 51.82
CA ARG A 3 25.41 -19.30 50.61
C ARG A 3 24.14 -19.99 50.09
N GLY A 4 24.03 -20.11 48.76
CA GLY A 4 23.19 -21.09 48.06
C GLY A 4 24.01 -21.72 46.92
N ARG A 5 23.93 -23.04 46.74
CA ARG A 5 24.72 -23.80 45.74
C ARG A 5 23.98 -25.10 45.36
N HIS A 6 24.26 -25.61 44.16
CA HIS A 6 23.76 -26.87 43.60
C HIS A 6 22.27 -26.86 43.13
N VAL A 7 21.84 -27.67 42.16
CA VAL A 7 22.59 -28.69 41.37
C VAL A 7 22.16 -28.67 39.88
N ILE A 8 22.99 -29.26 39.00
CA ILE A 8 22.66 -29.51 37.60
C ILE A 8 22.06 -30.92 37.46
N THR A 9 20.94 -31.04 36.75
CA THR A 9 20.45 -32.31 36.20
C THR A 9 20.06 -32.14 34.73
N ARG A 10 20.49 -33.08 33.88
CA ARG A 10 19.96 -33.29 32.52
C ARG A 10 19.05 -34.52 32.54
N GLN A 11 17.96 -34.50 31.79
CA GLN A 11 17.40 -35.60 30.97
C GLN A 11 15.97 -35.24 30.52
N GLY A 12 15.51 -35.81 29.40
CA GLY A 12 14.10 -35.74 28.97
C GLY A 12 13.84 -35.02 27.65
N HIS A 13 13.92 -35.76 26.54
CA HIS A 13 13.14 -35.43 25.33
C HIS A 13 11.72 -36.01 25.46
N PRO A 14 10.70 -35.31 24.95
CA PRO A 14 9.58 -35.93 24.27
C PRO A 14 9.68 -35.73 22.75
N ARG A 15 9.04 -36.63 21.99
CA ARG A 15 8.91 -36.55 20.51
C ARG A 15 7.76 -35.60 20.12
N PRO A 16 7.80 -34.96 18.93
CA PRO A 16 6.63 -34.28 18.39
C PRO A 16 5.51 -35.28 18.08
N LEU A 17 4.26 -34.81 18.16
CA LEU A 17 3.05 -35.62 18.03
C LEU A 17 2.14 -35.03 16.95
N ALA A 18 1.65 -35.87 16.04
CA ALA A 18 0.55 -35.68 15.09
C ALA A 18 0.28 -34.27 14.52
N VAL A 19 0.65 -34.06 13.25
CA VAL A 19 0.01 -33.03 12.41
C VAL A 19 -1.45 -33.46 12.16
N VAL A 20 -2.41 -32.66 12.60
CA VAL A 20 -3.83 -32.84 12.28
C VAL A 20 -4.16 -32.01 11.04
N ALA A 21 -4.31 -32.69 9.89
CA ALA A 21 -4.76 -32.03 8.66
C ALA A 21 -6.27 -31.84 8.69
N ILE A 22 -6.73 -30.59 8.83
CA ILE A 22 -8.16 -30.23 8.74
C ILE A 22 -8.53 -30.13 7.25
N THR A 23 -9.35 -31.07 6.78
CA THR A 23 -9.92 -31.06 5.43
C THR A 23 -11.25 -30.31 5.41
N CYS A 24 -11.26 -29.07 4.90
CA CYS A 24 -12.50 -28.36 4.63
C CYS A 24 -13.29 -29.04 3.50
N PHE A 25 -14.50 -29.49 3.80
CA PHE A 25 -15.46 -29.95 2.79
C PHE A 25 -16.05 -28.75 2.04
N LEU A 26 -16.02 -28.80 0.70
CA LEU A 26 -16.82 -27.89 -0.13
C LEU A 26 -18.22 -28.45 -0.37
N SER A 27 -19.23 -27.63 -0.10
CA SER A 27 -20.55 -27.68 -0.70
C SER A 27 -21.00 -26.24 -0.98
N GLY A 28 -21.88 -25.96 -1.94
CA GLY A 28 -22.56 -26.92 -2.81
C GLY A 28 -23.59 -26.28 -3.75
N ALA A 29 -23.20 -25.21 -4.44
CA ALA A 29 -23.94 -24.51 -5.50
C ALA A 29 -25.33 -23.91 -5.19
N SER A 30 -25.54 -22.68 -5.67
CA SER A 30 -26.82 -22.22 -6.21
C SER A 30 -26.56 -21.12 -7.22
N LEU A 31 -27.18 -21.23 -8.40
CA LEU A 31 -27.07 -20.31 -9.53
C LEU A 31 -28.41 -19.62 -9.75
N MET A 32 -28.39 -18.30 -9.92
CA MET A 32 -29.38 -17.57 -10.71
C MET A 32 -28.71 -16.29 -11.24
N ALA A 33 -28.95 -15.94 -12.50
CA ALA A 33 -28.31 -14.80 -13.16
C ALA A 33 -29.35 -13.73 -13.54
N CYS A 34 -28.88 -12.49 -13.73
CA CYS A 34 -29.13 -11.63 -14.90
C CYS A 34 -28.98 -10.13 -14.58
N ALA A 35 -27.92 -9.50 -15.13
CA ALA A 35 -27.97 -8.16 -15.74
C ALA A 35 -26.61 -7.87 -16.40
N GLU A 36 -26.62 -7.41 -17.65
CA GLU A 36 -25.43 -6.92 -18.36
C GLU A 36 -25.40 -5.38 -18.31
N SER A 37 -24.20 -4.80 -18.23
CA SER A 37 -23.92 -3.46 -18.77
C SER A 37 -22.43 -3.31 -18.98
N ASP A 38 -22.01 -3.03 -20.21
CA ASP A 38 -20.63 -2.67 -20.52
C ASP A 38 -20.21 -1.36 -19.86
N THR A 39 -18.93 -1.25 -19.53
CA THR A 39 -18.12 -0.08 -19.92
C THR A 39 -16.63 -0.40 -19.77
N VAL A 40 -15.96 -0.65 -20.90
CA VAL A 40 -14.49 -0.76 -20.94
C VAL A 40 -13.90 0.63 -21.14
N THR A 41 -13.05 1.08 -20.21
CA THR A 41 -12.26 2.31 -20.35
C THR A 41 -10.77 2.00 -20.33
N THR A 42 -10.19 1.74 -21.50
CA THR A 42 -8.74 1.72 -21.72
C THR A 42 -8.15 3.14 -21.64
N PRO A 43 -6.90 3.31 -21.18
CA PRO A 43 -6.29 4.63 -21.01
C PRO A 43 -5.98 5.33 -22.34
N THR A 44 -6.12 6.65 -22.37
CA THR A 44 -5.77 7.48 -23.54
C THR A 44 -4.26 7.74 -23.62
N SER A 45 -3.58 7.11 -24.58
CA SER A 45 -2.21 7.44 -24.97
C SER A 45 -2.19 8.48 -26.10
N THR A 46 -1.78 9.71 -25.81
CA THR A 46 -1.55 10.75 -26.83
C THR A 46 -0.09 10.79 -27.26
N GLY A 47 0.26 9.96 -28.24
CA GLY A 47 1.56 10.04 -28.93
C GLY A 47 1.51 10.98 -30.14
N THR A 48 2.44 11.93 -30.23
CA THR A 48 2.70 12.73 -31.44
C THR A 48 4.14 12.54 -31.87
N GLY A 49 4.37 11.73 -32.90
CA GLY A 49 5.72 11.35 -33.35
C GLY A 49 6.02 11.74 -34.80
N THR A 50 6.89 12.72 -34.98
CA THR A 50 7.64 13.04 -36.22
C THR A 50 8.93 13.77 -35.83
N GLY A 51 10.12 13.47 -36.34
CA GLY A 51 10.52 12.36 -37.21
C GLY A 51 11.86 12.65 -37.91
N THR A 52 12.86 11.79 -37.72
CA THR A 52 14.16 11.70 -38.44
C THR A 52 15.11 12.91 -38.45
N GLY A 53 16.39 12.67 -38.12
CA GLY A 53 17.48 13.64 -38.27
C GLY A 53 18.79 13.19 -37.62
N THR A 54 19.66 12.51 -38.37
CA THR A 54 20.95 11.96 -37.90
C THR A 54 22.14 12.83 -38.31
N GLY A 55 23.12 13.04 -37.41
CA GLY A 55 24.51 13.32 -37.81
C GLY A 55 25.28 14.34 -36.97
N GLY A 56 26.34 13.88 -36.31
CA GLY A 56 27.64 14.57 -36.16
C GLY A 56 27.72 15.94 -35.48
N ALA A 57 28.04 15.94 -34.19
CA ALA A 57 29.03 16.88 -33.66
C ALA A 57 30.45 16.30 -33.89
N GLY A 58 31.54 17.07 -33.88
CA GLY A 58 31.71 18.52 -33.74
C GLY A 58 33.17 18.88 -34.09
N GLY A 59 33.44 20.13 -34.47
CA GLY A 59 34.79 20.55 -34.88
C GLY A 59 35.70 20.94 -33.70
N ASP A 60 37.00 20.75 -33.87
CA ASP A 60 38.07 21.23 -32.98
C ASP A 60 39.20 21.89 -33.82
N ALA A 61 40.04 22.74 -33.22
CA ALA A 61 40.95 23.62 -33.96
C ALA A 61 42.24 24.05 -33.23
N THR A 62 43.41 23.68 -33.79
CA THR A 62 44.73 24.36 -33.72
C THR A 62 45.68 23.59 -34.68
N SER A 63 46.51 24.17 -35.55
CA SER A 63 47.68 25.08 -35.36
C SER A 63 48.77 24.42 -34.49
N THR A 64 50.04 24.22 -34.89
CA THR A 64 50.85 24.58 -36.09
C THR A 64 52.16 23.72 -36.05
N THR A 65 53.16 23.68 -36.95
CA THR A 65 53.67 24.61 -38.00
C THR A 65 54.61 23.86 -38.98
N THR A 66 54.75 24.34 -40.23
CA THR A 66 55.87 24.04 -41.20
C THR A 66 56.01 22.58 -41.69
N THR A 67 56.62 22.25 -42.84
CA THR A 67 57.53 22.98 -43.76
C THR A 67 57.09 22.94 -45.23
N SER A 68 57.80 23.69 -46.09
CA SER A 68 57.59 23.80 -47.54
C SER A 68 58.39 22.79 -48.37
N SER A 69 57.82 22.31 -49.47
CA SER A 69 58.57 22.07 -50.72
C SER A 69 57.65 22.30 -51.93
N ALA A 70 58.18 22.89 -53.00
CA ALA A 70 57.41 23.28 -54.18
C ALA A 70 57.96 22.56 -55.43
N THR A 71 57.15 21.67 -56.02
CA THR A 71 57.51 20.91 -57.23
C THR A 71 57.16 21.68 -58.50
N GLY A 72 57.94 22.72 -58.81
CA GLY A 72 57.93 23.37 -60.12
C GLY A 72 58.93 22.71 -61.07
N GLY A 73 58.48 22.15 -62.20
CA GLY A 73 59.38 21.45 -63.13
C GLY A 73 58.70 20.90 -64.38
N GLY A 74 58.21 21.78 -65.27
CA GLY A 74 57.47 21.38 -66.47
C GLY A 74 58.17 21.70 -67.80
N GLY A 75 58.64 20.66 -68.50
CA GLY A 75 58.48 20.53 -69.96
C GLY A 75 59.55 21.04 -70.95
N GLY A 76 60.46 20.15 -71.36
CA GLY A 76 61.05 20.08 -72.72
C GLY A 76 62.04 21.17 -73.18
N GLN A 77 62.63 21.12 -74.38
CA GLN A 77 62.87 19.97 -75.29
C GLN A 77 63.93 20.31 -76.36
N GLY A 78 64.79 19.33 -76.75
CA GLY A 78 65.74 19.42 -77.90
C GLY A 78 67.02 20.25 -77.66
N GLY A 79 68.09 20.12 -78.47
CA GLY A 79 68.36 19.12 -79.51
C GLY A 79 69.52 19.47 -80.48
N PHE A 80 70.21 18.43 -80.98
CA PHE A 80 71.06 18.36 -82.20
C PHE A 80 72.32 19.26 -82.39
N GLY A 81 73.43 18.60 -82.79
CA GLY A 81 74.52 19.17 -83.60
C GLY A 81 75.74 19.73 -82.83
N GLY A 82 76.96 19.72 -83.38
CA GLY A 82 77.37 19.20 -84.70
C GLY A 82 78.89 19.26 -84.96
N LEU A 83 79.34 18.57 -86.01
CA LEU A 83 80.74 18.35 -86.43
C LEU A 83 81.52 19.64 -86.81
N GLY A 84 82.84 19.63 -86.59
CA GLY A 84 83.80 20.52 -87.28
C GLY A 84 85.05 20.89 -86.45
N GLY A 85 86.30 20.79 -86.93
CA GLY A 85 86.81 20.10 -88.12
C GLY A 85 87.79 20.92 -88.99
N ALA A 86 89.07 20.53 -88.95
CA ALA A 86 90.15 20.77 -89.94
C ALA A 86 90.73 22.20 -90.18
N GLY A 87 92.05 22.22 -90.40
CA GLY A 87 92.77 23.23 -91.20
C GLY A 87 93.49 24.34 -90.42
N GLY A 88 94.77 24.66 -90.69
CA GLY A 88 95.72 23.97 -91.59
C GLY A 88 96.99 24.77 -91.90
N GLU A 89 98.06 24.02 -92.20
CA GLU A 89 99.26 24.32 -93.01
C GLU A 89 99.76 25.76 -93.26
N GLY A 90 101.08 25.95 -93.12
CA GLY A 90 101.85 26.96 -93.85
C GLY A 90 102.72 27.88 -92.97
N GLY A 91 104.05 27.91 -93.10
CA GLY A 91 104.91 27.11 -93.98
C GLY A 91 106.40 27.44 -93.79
N ALA A 92 107.28 26.57 -94.26
CA ALA A 92 108.72 26.66 -93.99
C ALA A 92 109.50 27.56 -94.97
N THR A 93 110.26 28.51 -94.42
CA THR A 93 111.55 29.02 -94.96
C THR A 93 112.37 29.62 -93.82
N GLY A 94 113.64 29.26 -93.57
CA GLY A 94 114.45 28.19 -94.15
C GLY A 94 115.89 28.29 -93.62
N ILE A 95 116.46 27.19 -93.11
CA ILE A 95 117.82 27.17 -92.53
C ILE A 95 118.90 27.08 -93.61
N GLY A 96 119.93 27.91 -93.48
CA GLY A 96 121.03 28.08 -94.44
C GLY A 96 122.36 27.48 -93.98
N GLY A 97 122.36 26.23 -93.50
CA GLY A 97 123.57 25.47 -93.16
C GLY A 97 124.18 25.74 -91.77
N ALA A 98 125.10 24.91 -91.27
CA ALA A 98 125.60 23.65 -91.83
C ALA A 98 126.30 22.75 -90.79
N GLY A 99 126.16 21.42 -90.93
CA GLY A 99 127.18 20.43 -90.53
C GLY A 99 127.14 19.88 -89.10
N GLY A 100 126.42 18.78 -88.91
CA GLY A 100 126.47 17.90 -87.73
C GLY A 100 125.61 16.65 -87.99
N GLY A 101 125.99 15.48 -87.50
CA GLY A 101 125.26 14.23 -87.73
C GLY A 101 124.63 13.69 -86.45
N CYS A 102 123.33 13.40 -86.48
CA CYS A 102 122.62 12.63 -85.44
C CYS A 102 122.85 11.12 -85.62
N THR A 103 122.63 10.35 -84.55
CA THR A 103 122.57 8.87 -84.56
C THR A 103 121.39 8.43 -83.68
N PRO A 104 120.36 7.76 -84.22
CA PRO A 104 119.10 7.47 -83.51
C PRO A 104 119.25 6.72 -82.18
N MET A 105 118.37 7.05 -81.24
CA MET A 105 118.20 6.47 -79.91
C MET A 105 116.69 6.45 -79.57
N PRO A 106 116.11 5.39 -78.97
CA PRO A 106 114.67 5.35 -78.71
C PRO A 106 114.18 6.46 -77.78
N GLU A 107 112.96 6.94 -78.04
CA GLU A 107 112.37 8.08 -77.34
C GLU A 107 112.19 7.94 -75.84
N ILE A 108 112.26 9.10 -75.18
CA ILE A 108 112.03 9.33 -73.76
C ILE A 108 111.38 10.70 -73.59
N CYS A 109 110.32 10.79 -72.77
CA CYS A 109 109.57 12.03 -72.53
C CYS A 109 110.46 13.10 -71.86
N ASP A 110 111.13 13.92 -72.67
CA ASP A 110 112.03 15.01 -72.26
C ASP A 110 111.97 16.27 -73.15
N GLY A 111 111.17 16.25 -74.23
CA GLY A 111 110.94 17.37 -75.15
C GLY A 111 111.93 17.47 -76.30
N ILE A 112 112.63 16.39 -76.65
CA ILE A 112 113.64 16.32 -77.71
C ILE A 112 113.32 15.17 -78.66
N ASP A 113 113.41 15.41 -79.97
CA ASP A 113 113.52 14.39 -81.02
C ASP A 113 114.89 13.67 -80.85
N ASN A 114 114.89 12.54 -80.13
CA ASN A 114 116.07 11.74 -79.76
C ASN A 114 116.37 10.62 -80.78
N ASP A 115 115.34 10.13 -81.46
CA ASP A 115 115.39 9.19 -82.58
C ASP A 115 115.83 9.88 -83.90
N CYS A 116 115.55 11.18 -84.05
CA CYS A 116 115.82 12.01 -85.24
C CYS A 116 114.91 11.69 -86.45
N ASP A 117 113.67 11.28 -86.21
CA ASP A 117 112.62 11.00 -87.21
C ASP A 117 111.78 12.25 -87.56
N GLY A 118 111.55 13.13 -86.58
CA GLY A 118 110.91 14.44 -86.74
C GLY A 118 109.60 14.67 -85.98
N ASP A 119 109.01 13.64 -85.37
CA ASP A 119 108.07 13.82 -84.24
C ASP A 119 108.86 13.99 -82.91
N VAL A 120 108.19 14.12 -81.75
CA VAL A 120 108.81 14.40 -80.44
C VAL A 120 108.05 13.66 -79.33
N ASP A 121 108.78 13.01 -78.41
CA ASP A 121 108.27 12.27 -77.24
C ASP A 121 107.25 11.15 -77.57
N GLU A 122 107.15 10.65 -78.81
CA GLU A 122 106.04 9.76 -79.19
C GLU A 122 106.12 8.35 -78.58
N GLY A 123 104.96 7.71 -78.40
CA GLY A 123 104.87 6.39 -77.78
C GLY A 123 105.12 6.35 -76.26
N THR A 124 105.33 7.50 -75.60
CA THR A 124 105.55 7.60 -74.15
C THR A 124 104.26 7.62 -73.29
N ASP A 125 103.10 7.79 -73.94
CA ASP A 125 101.76 7.84 -73.34
C ASP A 125 101.10 6.47 -73.10
N GLY A 126 100.12 6.45 -72.19
CA GLY A 126 99.15 5.36 -72.06
C GLY A 126 99.63 4.10 -71.35
N LEU A 127 100.81 4.13 -70.72
CA LEU A 127 101.34 3.02 -69.94
C LEU A 127 100.64 2.95 -68.57
N PRO A 128 100.39 1.75 -68.01
CA PRO A 128 99.73 1.62 -66.71
C PRO A 128 100.64 2.10 -65.56
N CYS A 129 100.11 2.95 -64.69
CA CYS A 129 100.83 3.53 -63.57
C CYS A 129 100.02 3.46 -62.26
N ALA A 130 100.67 3.73 -61.13
CA ALA A 130 100.03 3.73 -59.81
C ALA A 130 99.83 5.17 -59.31
N THR A 131 98.59 5.53 -59.00
CA THR A 131 98.18 6.90 -58.62
C THR A 131 98.45 7.24 -57.15
N GLY A 132 98.60 6.20 -56.32
CA GLY A 132 98.70 6.32 -54.87
C GLY A 132 97.35 6.44 -54.13
N LEU A 133 96.22 6.43 -54.83
CA LEU A 133 94.88 6.44 -54.25
C LEU A 133 94.43 5.02 -53.81
N PRO A 134 93.46 4.90 -52.89
CA PRO A 134 92.81 3.63 -52.54
C PRO A 134 91.77 3.20 -53.60
N GLY A 135 91.11 2.06 -53.35
CA GLY A 135 89.94 1.62 -54.11
C GLY A 135 90.22 1.32 -55.59
N VAL A 136 89.20 1.53 -56.44
CA VAL A 136 89.32 1.39 -57.90
C VAL A 136 90.27 2.43 -58.53
N CYS A 137 90.55 3.49 -57.77
CA CYS A 137 91.28 4.69 -58.17
C CYS A 137 92.80 4.50 -58.15
N ALA A 138 93.30 3.37 -57.62
CA ALA A 138 94.72 3.06 -57.43
C ALA A 138 95.53 2.94 -58.73
N THR A 139 94.87 2.63 -59.85
CA THR A 139 95.47 2.51 -61.18
C THR A 139 95.17 3.71 -62.06
N GLY A 140 96.18 4.18 -62.78
CA GLY A 140 96.09 5.27 -63.75
C GLY A 140 96.82 4.93 -65.06
N VAL A 141 96.88 5.91 -65.95
CA VAL A 141 97.66 5.86 -67.21
C VAL A 141 98.69 6.98 -67.25
N THR A 142 99.83 6.74 -67.91
CA THR A 142 100.85 7.79 -68.11
C THR A 142 100.39 8.82 -69.13
N VAL A 143 100.71 10.07 -68.85
CA VAL A 143 100.58 11.21 -69.78
C VAL A 143 101.91 11.96 -69.78
N CYS A 144 102.52 12.14 -70.94
CA CYS A 144 103.74 12.91 -71.13
C CYS A 144 103.42 14.41 -71.22
N ASP A 145 104.03 15.19 -70.32
CA ASP A 145 103.96 16.67 -70.32
C ASP A 145 105.29 17.26 -70.82
N GLY A 146 105.81 16.65 -71.90
CA GLY A 146 107.12 16.95 -72.52
C GLY A 146 108.25 17.02 -71.49
N ALA A 147 108.91 18.18 -71.41
CA ALA A 147 110.02 18.43 -70.50
C ALA A 147 109.72 18.29 -68.99
N ASN A 148 108.45 18.12 -68.58
CA ASN A 148 108.09 17.75 -67.19
C ASN A 148 108.10 16.24 -66.93
N GLY A 149 108.25 15.41 -67.97
CA GLY A 149 108.22 13.95 -67.90
C GLY A 149 106.81 13.36 -67.84
N THR A 150 106.73 12.03 -67.68
CA THR A 150 105.45 11.31 -67.59
C THR A 150 104.81 11.44 -66.21
N GLN A 151 103.61 12.01 -66.15
CA GLN A 151 102.73 12.02 -64.97
C GLN A 151 101.76 10.83 -65.01
N CYS A 152 101.07 10.56 -63.89
CA CYS A 152 100.12 9.45 -63.76
C CYS A 152 98.71 9.97 -63.46
N GLU A 153 97.80 9.91 -64.43
CA GLU A 153 96.42 10.37 -64.27
C GLU A 153 95.46 9.22 -63.96
N VAL A 154 94.50 9.46 -63.06
CA VAL A 154 93.48 8.48 -62.66
C VAL A 154 92.47 8.31 -63.80
N VAL A 155 92.12 7.08 -64.16
CA VAL A 155 91.18 6.79 -65.27
C VAL A 155 89.73 7.22 -64.97
N THR A 156 89.45 7.59 -63.71
CA THR A 156 88.16 8.11 -63.23
C THR A 156 88.39 9.34 -62.35
N SER A 157 87.72 10.45 -62.65
CA SER A 157 87.80 11.67 -61.83
C SER A 157 87.03 11.50 -60.50
N PRO A 158 87.56 11.98 -59.35
CA PRO A 158 86.87 11.91 -58.07
C PRO A 158 85.45 12.51 -58.07
N GLY A 159 84.53 11.82 -57.40
CA GLY A 159 83.14 12.22 -57.21
C GLY A 159 82.20 11.99 -58.41
N GLN A 160 82.61 11.23 -59.43
CA GLN A 160 81.78 10.99 -60.63
C GLN A 160 80.98 9.69 -60.66
N LEU A 161 81.27 8.72 -59.78
CA LEU A 161 80.54 7.46 -59.68
C LEU A 161 79.70 7.42 -58.39
N PRO A 162 78.53 6.76 -58.39
CA PRO A 162 77.81 6.45 -57.16
C PRO A 162 78.51 5.30 -56.42
N GLU A 163 78.65 5.43 -55.10
CA GLU A 163 79.21 4.38 -54.26
C GLU A 163 78.35 3.11 -54.30
N LEU A 164 78.97 1.94 -54.40
CA LEU A 164 78.33 0.64 -54.24
C LEU A 164 78.79 0.00 -52.94
N CYS A 165 77.91 -0.77 -52.30
CA CYS A 165 78.30 -1.55 -51.13
C CYS A 165 79.14 -2.76 -51.54
N ASN A 166 80.45 -2.59 -51.60
CA ASN A 166 81.40 -3.60 -52.10
C ASN A 166 82.76 -3.63 -51.36
N GLY A 167 83.03 -2.68 -50.45
CA GLY A 167 84.29 -2.59 -49.71
C GLY A 167 85.45 -1.92 -50.44
N LEU A 168 85.17 -1.14 -51.49
CA LEU A 168 86.11 -0.30 -52.24
C LEU A 168 85.59 1.15 -52.26
N ASP A 169 86.50 2.13 -52.23
CA ASP A 169 86.21 3.51 -52.62
C ASP A 169 85.91 3.53 -54.13
N ASP A 170 84.63 3.45 -54.52
CA ASP A 170 84.19 3.47 -55.92
C ASP A 170 84.17 4.91 -56.47
N ASN A 171 83.91 5.89 -55.60
CA ASN A 171 83.76 7.29 -55.97
C ASN A 171 85.05 8.15 -55.82
N CYS A 172 86.13 7.57 -55.30
CA CYS A 172 87.46 8.16 -55.11
C CYS A 172 87.53 9.35 -54.14
N ASN A 173 86.75 9.37 -53.05
CA ASN A 173 86.80 10.48 -52.07
C ASN A 173 87.70 10.24 -50.84
N GLY A 174 88.24 9.02 -50.68
CA GLY A 174 89.10 8.65 -49.56
C GLY A 174 88.39 8.04 -48.35
N GLN A 175 87.13 7.64 -48.53
CA GLN A 175 86.34 6.83 -47.59
C GLN A 175 85.91 5.53 -48.30
N THR A 176 85.01 4.72 -47.73
CA THR A 176 84.53 3.47 -48.34
C THR A 176 83.13 3.15 -47.83
N ASP A 177 82.25 2.69 -48.73
CA ASP A 177 80.87 2.29 -48.43
C ASP A 177 80.00 3.41 -47.79
N GLU A 178 80.30 4.71 -47.98
CA GLU A 178 79.63 5.78 -47.21
C GLU A 178 78.18 6.10 -47.66
N GLY A 179 77.41 6.65 -46.72
CA GLY A 179 76.03 7.07 -47.00
C GLY A 179 75.04 5.91 -47.08
N ASN A 180 75.46 4.70 -46.73
CA ASN A 180 74.68 3.46 -46.79
C ASN A 180 74.26 3.07 -48.24
N PRO A 181 75.23 2.80 -49.13
CA PRO A 181 74.97 2.51 -50.54
C PRO A 181 74.15 1.21 -50.67
N GLY A 182 73.09 1.25 -51.49
CA GLY A 182 72.16 0.13 -51.66
C GLY A 182 71.25 -0.17 -50.46
N GLY A 183 71.36 0.58 -49.35
CA GLY A 183 70.53 0.39 -48.16
C GLY A 183 69.19 1.14 -48.18
N GLY A 184 68.51 1.13 -47.03
CA GLY A 184 67.28 1.89 -46.77
C GLY A 184 65.98 1.21 -47.19
N ALA A 185 66.03 0.16 -48.01
CA ALA A 185 64.87 -0.70 -48.28
C ALA A 185 64.54 -1.60 -47.07
N SER A 186 63.27 -1.92 -46.85
CA SER A 186 62.86 -2.90 -45.84
C SER A 186 63.30 -4.33 -46.22
N CYS A 187 63.40 -5.21 -45.22
CA CYS A 187 63.79 -6.59 -45.40
C CYS A 187 63.26 -7.48 -44.26
N GLN A 188 63.68 -8.75 -44.25
CA GLN A 188 63.38 -9.69 -43.17
C GLN A 188 64.69 -10.19 -42.56
N ALA A 189 64.91 -9.82 -41.31
CA ALA A 189 66.09 -10.21 -40.54
C ALA A 189 65.86 -11.57 -39.86
N ALA A 190 66.96 -12.26 -39.49
CA ALA A 190 66.90 -13.49 -38.70
C ALA A 190 66.71 -13.18 -37.20
N ALA A 191 65.62 -12.50 -36.87
CA ALA A 191 65.22 -12.09 -35.52
C ALA A 191 63.80 -12.58 -35.19
N LEU A 192 63.42 -12.45 -33.92
CA LEU A 192 62.06 -12.73 -33.44
C LEU A 192 61.21 -11.46 -33.46
N GLY A 193 59.89 -11.62 -33.34
CA GLY A 193 58.94 -10.52 -33.22
C GLY A 193 59.04 -9.44 -34.29
N GLU A 194 58.76 -8.21 -33.91
CA GLU A 194 58.84 -7.03 -34.77
C GLU A 194 60.29 -6.70 -35.18
N CYS A 195 61.30 -7.24 -34.50
CA CYS A 195 62.71 -7.12 -34.92
C CYS A 195 62.99 -7.82 -36.26
N ALA A 196 62.13 -8.74 -36.71
CA ALA A 196 62.20 -9.32 -38.04
C ALA A 196 62.02 -8.25 -39.14
N HIS A 197 61.28 -7.16 -38.88
CA HIS A 197 61.07 -6.05 -39.83
C HIS A 197 62.27 -5.07 -39.90
N GLY A 198 63.42 -5.64 -40.29
CA GLY A 198 64.68 -4.93 -40.46
C GLY A 198 64.77 -4.01 -41.68
N THR A 199 65.87 -3.27 -41.73
CA THR A 199 66.25 -2.37 -42.84
C THR A 199 67.58 -2.79 -43.44
N GLN A 200 67.71 -2.68 -44.77
CA GLN A 200 68.95 -2.98 -45.47
C GLN A 200 70.02 -1.93 -45.15
N GLN A 201 71.20 -2.38 -44.73
CA GLN A 201 72.35 -1.53 -44.44
C GLN A 201 73.62 -2.13 -45.07
N CYS A 202 74.46 -1.28 -45.62
CA CYS A 202 75.81 -1.66 -46.02
C CYS A 202 76.67 -1.87 -44.77
N VAL A 203 77.16 -3.09 -44.58
CA VAL A 203 77.94 -3.51 -43.41
C VAL A 203 79.10 -4.37 -43.88
N ASN A 204 80.33 -3.85 -43.79
CA ASN A 204 81.57 -4.49 -44.25
C ASN A 204 81.54 -4.87 -45.75
N GLY A 205 81.24 -3.93 -46.65
CA GLY A 205 81.22 -4.18 -48.10
C GLY A 205 80.11 -5.12 -48.59
N GLN A 206 79.06 -5.35 -47.80
CA GLN A 206 77.89 -6.14 -48.20
C GLN A 206 76.58 -5.52 -47.69
N VAL A 207 75.55 -5.50 -48.55
CA VAL A 207 74.19 -5.10 -48.12
C VAL A 207 73.59 -6.22 -47.28
N GLN A 208 73.41 -5.98 -45.99
CA GLN A 208 72.88 -6.92 -45.01
C GLN A 208 71.53 -6.42 -44.48
N CYS A 209 70.63 -7.35 -44.13
CA CYS A 209 69.40 -6.99 -43.44
C CYS A 209 69.68 -6.85 -41.94
N VAL A 210 69.66 -5.62 -41.43
CA VAL A 210 69.85 -5.33 -40.01
C VAL A 210 68.48 -5.24 -39.35
N ALA A 211 68.27 -6.04 -38.30
CA ALA A 211 67.05 -6.06 -37.51
C ALA A 211 66.73 -4.68 -36.92
N SER A 212 65.45 -4.38 -36.73
CA SER A 212 65.00 -3.25 -35.91
C SER A 212 65.41 -3.47 -34.45
N SER A 213 65.58 -2.38 -33.70
CA SER A 213 66.00 -2.43 -32.29
C SER A 213 64.82 -2.81 -31.38
N PRO A 214 64.99 -3.77 -30.44
CA PRO A 214 64.02 -4.09 -29.40
C PRO A 214 63.41 -2.86 -28.72
N GLN A 215 62.09 -2.83 -28.59
CA GLN A 215 61.33 -1.84 -27.81
C GLN A 215 60.72 -2.50 -26.56
N PRO A 216 60.32 -1.74 -25.52
CA PRO A 216 59.51 -2.28 -24.44
C PRO A 216 58.13 -2.75 -24.95
N GLU A 217 57.57 -3.79 -24.35
CA GLU A 217 56.25 -4.30 -24.74
C GLU A 217 55.13 -3.25 -24.64
N THR A 218 54.34 -3.19 -25.69
CA THR A 218 53.05 -2.52 -25.79
C THR A 218 51.98 -3.60 -25.83
N CYS A 219 50.80 -3.36 -25.24
CA CYS A 219 49.71 -4.33 -25.37
C CYS A 219 49.05 -4.20 -26.75
N ASP A 220 49.58 -4.91 -27.74
CA ASP A 220 49.10 -4.93 -29.12
C ASP A 220 49.03 -6.34 -29.76
N GLY A 221 49.49 -7.38 -29.05
CA GLY A 221 49.54 -8.75 -29.56
C GLY A 221 50.76 -9.10 -30.40
N LEU A 222 51.83 -8.29 -30.33
CA LEU A 222 53.11 -8.51 -30.99
C LEU A 222 54.23 -8.78 -29.97
N ASP A 223 55.41 -9.10 -30.47
CA ASP A 223 56.66 -9.28 -29.69
C ASP A 223 57.54 -8.05 -29.99
N ASN A 224 57.43 -7.00 -29.17
CA ASN A 224 58.11 -5.71 -29.39
C ASN A 224 59.59 -5.76 -28.96
N ASN A 225 59.92 -6.56 -27.94
CA ASN A 225 61.25 -6.69 -27.34
C ASN A 225 62.09 -7.82 -27.95
N CYS A 226 61.43 -8.72 -28.68
CA CYS A 226 62.04 -9.75 -29.52
C CYS A 226 62.71 -10.88 -28.72
N ASP A 227 62.20 -11.19 -27.52
CA ASP A 227 62.62 -12.35 -26.72
C ASP A 227 61.86 -13.65 -27.07
N GLY A 228 60.85 -13.57 -27.94
CA GLY A 228 60.11 -14.72 -28.47
C GLY A 228 58.81 -15.05 -27.72
N ASN A 229 58.39 -14.20 -26.80
CA ASN A 229 57.09 -14.25 -26.12
C ASN A 229 56.23 -13.04 -26.60
N VAL A 230 54.99 -12.87 -26.11
CA VAL A 230 54.07 -11.81 -26.61
C VAL A 230 53.29 -11.17 -25.45
N ASP A 231 53.33 -9.82 -25.38
CA ASP A 231 52.71 -8.97 -24.34
C ASP A 231 53.18 -9.22 -22.87
N GLU A 232 54.46 -9.52 -22.65
CA GLU A 232 55.00 -9.93 -21.35
C GLU A 232 54.86 -8.90 -20.21
N GLY A 233 54.61 -9.43 -19.01
CA GLY A 233 54.61 -8.62 -17.79
C GLY A 233 53.40 -7.69 -17.65
N ASN A 234 52.37 -7.85 -18.49
CA ASN A 234 51.13 -7.07 -18.48
C ASN A 234 51.35 -5.58 -18.86
N PRO A 235 51.78 -5.29 -20.12
CA PRO A 235 52.05 -3.93 -20.58
C PRO A 235 50.79 -3.05 -20.53
N GLY A 236 50.92 -1.84 -19.99
CA GLY A 236 49.78 -0.94 -19.70
C GLY A 236 48.86 -1.39 -18.56
N GLY A 237 49.14 -2.53 -17.91
CA GLY A 237 48.37 -3.07 -16.80
C GLY A 237 48.59 -2.38 -15.45
N GLY A 238 47.81 -2.79 -14.45
CA GLY A 238 48.00 -2.42 -13.05
C GLY A 238 47.44 -1.06 -12.62
N THR A 239 46.84 -0.28 -13.53
CA THR A 239 46.20 1.01 -13.19
C THR A 239 44.73 0.82 -12.82
N GLN A 240 44.18 1.65 -11.93
CA GLN A 240 42.75 1.60 -11.62
C GLN A 240 41.91 2.13 -12.79
N CYS A 241 40.83 1.42 -13.12
CA CYS A 241 39.93 1.77 -14.20
C CYS A 241 38.46 1.54 -13.79
N GLN A 242 37.52 1.90 -14.65
CA GLN A 242 36.09 1.62 -14.47
C GLN A 242 35.63 0.70 -15.58
N THR A 243 34.91 -0.37 -15.20
CA THR A 243 34.51 -1.45 -16.12
C THR A 243 33.23 -1.16 -16.88
N GLY A 244 32.42 -0.22 -16.38
CA GLY A 244 31.05 0.03 -16.85
C GLY A 244 30.00 -0.89 -16.23
N LEU A 245 30.40 -1.82 -15.35
CA LEU A 245 29.50 -2.64 -14.54
C LEU A 245 29.04 -1.86 -13.28
N MET A 246 28.15 -2.45 -12.48
CA MET A 246 27.57 -1.84 -11.28
C MET A 246 28.27 -2.31 -9.98
N GLY A 247 27.78 -1.85 -8.82
CA GLY A 247 28.23 -2.28 -7.49
C GLY A 247 29.75 -2.43 -7.29
N LEU A 248 30.19 -3.61 -6.85
CA LEU A 248 31.59 -3.89 -6.54
C LEU A 248 32.47 -4.07 -7.79
N CYS A 249 31.93 -4.59 -8.89
CA CYS A 249 32.68 -4.83 -10.13
C CYS A 249 32.84 -3.59 -11.02
N ALA A 250 32.14 -2.50 -10.73
CA ALA A 250 32.35 -1.19 -11.34
C ALA A 250 33.83 -0.75 -11.31
N SER A 251 34.55 -1.11 -10.25
CA SER A 251 35.99 -0.89 -10.12
C SER A 251 36.80 -2.05 -10.70
N GLY A 252 37.73 -1.71 -11.59
CA GLY A 252 38.65 -2.66 -12.21
C GLY A 252 40.11 -2.23 -12.14
N VAL A 253 40.97 -3.12 -12.63
CA VAL A 253 42.40 -2.88 -12.86
C VAL A 253 42.70 -3.15 -14.33
N THR A 254 43.56 -2.32 -14.95
CA THR A 254 43.95 -2.54 -16.34
C THR A 254 44.74 -3.85 -16.49
N SER A 255 44.44 -4.59 -17.55
CA SER A 255 45.14 -5.81 -17.92
C SER A 255 45.28 -5.86 -19.44
N CYS A 256 46.41 -6.30 -19.93
CA CYS A 256 46.58 -6.62 -21.33
C CYS A 256 45.74 -7.85 -21.70
N SER A 257 45.18 -7.83 -22.92
CA SER A 257 44.44 -8.93 -23.55
C SER A 257 44.94 -9.15 -24.98
N GLY A 258 46.25 -8.98 -25.16
CA GLY A 258 47.00 -8.98 -26.41
C GLY A 258 46.36 -8.14 -27.49
N VAL A 259 45.98 -8.77 -28.61
CA VAL A 259 45.32 -8.11 -29.76
C VAL A 259 44.05 -7.32 -29.44
N ASN A 260 43.44 -7.48 -28.26
CA ASN A 260 42.30 -6.67 -27.80
C ASN A 260 42.74 -5.38 -27.06
N GLY A 261 44.04 -5.17 -26.91
CA GLY A 261 44.64 -4.06 -26.17
C GLY A 261 44.49 -4.18 -24.65
N VAL A 262 44.73 -3.06 -23.98
CA VAL A 262 44.56 -2.91 -22.53
C VAL A 262 43.07 -2.85 -22.19
N ILE A 263 42.55 -3.92 -21.60
CA ILE A 263 41.17 -4.00 -21.10
C ILE A 263 41.09 -3.57 -19.63
N CYS A 264 39.89 -3.22 -19.16
CA CYS A 264 39.61 -3.05 -17.73
C CYS A 264 39.00 -4.33 -17.16
N ALA A 265 39.76 -5.09 -16.38
CA ALA A 265 39.27 -6.30 -15.71
C ALA A 265 38.67 -5.94 -14.34
N PRO A 266 37.46 -6.40 -13.98
CA PRO A 266 36.85 -6.09 -12.68
C PRO A 266 37.64 -6.74 -11.53
N VAL A 267 37.62 -6.10 -10.35
CA VAL A 267 38.24 -6.66 -9.12
C VAL A 267 37.41 -7.82 -8.55
N VAL A 268 36.11 -7.87 -8.88
CA VAL A 268 35.19 -8.98 -8.59
C VAL A 268 34.64 -9.50 -9.92
N ALA A 269 34.91 -10.75 -10.26
CA ALA A 269 34.34 -11.35 -11.47
C ALA A 269 32.85 -11.70 -11.26
N PRO A 270 32.00 -11.70 -12.31
CA PRO A 270 30.61 -12.11 -12.17
C PRO A 270 30.45 -13.53 -11.61
N GLY A 271 29.54 -13.69 -10.64
CA GLY A 271 29.31 -14.91 -9.86
C GLY A 271 30.40 -15.26 -8.83
N GLN A 272 31.34 -14.35 -8.52
CA GLN A 272 32.44 -14.60 -7.57
C GLN A 272 32.04 -14.45 -6.10
N LEU A 273 31.14 -13.51 -5.80
CA LEU A 273 30.57 -13.25 -4.47
C LEU A 273 29.05 -13.44 -4.55
N PRO A 274 28.36 -13.74 -3.43
CA PRO A 274 26.90 -13.69 -3.36
C PRO A 274 26.42 -12.42 -2.66
N GLU A 275 25.26 -11.91 -3.05
CA GLU A 275 24.62 -10.71 -2.48
C GLU A 275 24.54 -10.72 -0.96
N ALA A 276 25.13 -9.68 -0.37
CA ALA A 276 24.78 -9.21 0.95
C ALA A 276 23.84 -8.00 0.81
N CYS A 277 22.81 -7.92 1.66
CA CYS A 277 21.93 -6.74 1.75
C CYS A 277 22.77 -5.52 2.18
N ASN A 278 23.24 -4.74 1.22
CA ASN A 278 24.25 -3.71 1.39
C ASN A 278 24.04 -2.50 0.45
N GLY A 279 23.17 -2.61 -0.56
CA GLY A 279 22.86 -1.55 -1.52
C GLY A 279 23.77 -1.51 -2.75
N LEU A 280 24.51 -2.60 -3.03
CA LEU A 280 25.38 -2.80 -4.18
C LEU A 280 25.01 -4.10 -4.92
N ASP A 281 25.52 -4.19 -6.13
CA ASP A 281 25.62 -5.39 -6.96
C ASP A 281 26.94 -6.11 -6.56
N ASP A 282 26.86 -7.24 -5.86
CA ASP A 282 28.02 -8.00 -5.35
C ASP A 282 28.39 -9.16 -6.30
N ASP A 283 27.42 -9.88 -6.89
CA ASP A 283 27.62 -10.99 -7.85
C ASP A 283 27.74 -10.55 -9.30
N CYS A 284 27.44 -9.27 -9.61
CA CYS A 284 27.64 -8.63 -10.91
C CYS A 284 26.63 -9.02 -12.01
N ASP A 285 25.43 -9.54 -11.68
CA ASP A 285 24.36 -9.79 -12.68
C ASP A 285 23.66 -8.52 -13.19
N GLY A 286 23.78 -7.40 -12.45
CA GLY A 286 23.21 -6.10 -12.79
C GLY A 286 21.92 -5.74 -12.06
N MET A 287 21.45 -6.58 -11.13
CA MET A 287 20.46 -6.23 -10.11
C MET A 287 21.16 -5.72 -8.81
N ILE A 288 20.41 -5.54 -7.72
CA ILE A 288 20.90 -5.04 -6.41
C ILE A 288 20.07 -5.69 -5.29
N ASP A 289 20.74 -6.26 -4.28
CA ASP A 289 20.17 -6.87 -3.06
C ASP A 289 19.15 -8.04 -3.29
N GLU A 290 19.13 -8.67 -4.47
CA GLU A 290 18.37 -9.90 -4.76
C GLU A 290 19.14 -11.19 -4.41
N GLY A 291 18.59 -12.37 -4.72
CA GLY A 291 19.23 -13.67 -4.46
C GLY A 291 19.40 -14.09 -2.97
N ILE A 292 19.41 -13.13 -2.03
CA ILE A 292 19.82 -13.28 -0.63
C ILE A 292 19.13 -14.46 0.08
N PRO A 293 19.83 -15.56 0.40
CA PRO A 293 19.21 -16.78 0.94
C PRO A 293 18.47 -16.62 2.28
N GLN A 294 18.78 -15.56 3.03
CA GLN A 294 18.15 -15.20 4.29
C GLN A 294 16.79 -14.50 4.10
N VAL A 295 16.53 -13.84 2.97
CA VAL A 295 15.27 -13.10 2.77
C VAL A 295 14.08 -14.07 2.73
N GLY A 296 13.00 -13.69 3.42
CA GLY A 296 11.83 -14.55 3.63
C GLY A 296 11.99 -15.61 4.73
N GLN A 297 13.20 -15.87 5.24
CA GLN A 297 13.40 -16.80 6.37
C GLN A 297 12.82 -16.21 7.66
N THR A 298 12.29 -17.08 8.53
CA THR A 298 11.72 -16.67 9.82
C THR A 298 12.79 -16.15 10.77
N CYS A 299 12.51 -15.04 11.43
CA CYS A 299 13.40 -14.37 12.38
C CYS A 299 12.67 -14.03 13.68
N THR A 300 13.43 -13.62 14.71
CA THR A 300 12.85 -13.12 15.97
C THR A 300 13.35 -11.73 16.33
N ARG A 301 12.50 -10.94 16.98
CA ARG A 301 12.69 -9.54 17.36
C ARG A 301 12.81 -9.45 18.89
N PRO A 302 14.02 -9.39 19.47
CA PRO A 302 14.19 -9.29 20.92
C PRO A 302 13.50 -8.03 21.48
N GLY A 303 12.78 -8.17 22.59
CA GLY A 303 12.09 -7.07 23.27
C GLY A 303 10.64 -6.86 22.87
N TYR A 304 10.12 -7.58 21.86
CA TYR A 304 8.70 -7.65 21.55
C TYR A 304 8.05 -8.85 22.25
N LEU A 305 6.74 -8.75 22.51
CA LEU A 305 5.95 -9.80 23.13
C LEU A 305 5.08 -10.51 22.07
N GLY A 306 4.27 -11.49 22.50
CA GLY A 306 3.22 -12.11 21.69
C GLY A 306 3.66 -12.63 20.31
N ILE A 307 2.81 -12.41 19.30
CA ILE A 307 3.13 -12.74 17.90
C ILE A 307 4.20 -11.80 17.32
N CYS A 308 4.32 -10.60 17.88
CA CYS A 308 5.20 -9.53 17.45
C CYS A 308 6.69 -9.83 17.65
N GLN A 309 7.02 -10.81 18.50
CA GLN A 309 8.36 -11.40 18.61
C GLN A 309 8.81 -12.06 17.29
N PHE A 310 7.90 -12.48 16.41
CA PHE A 310 8.22 -13.19 15.17
C PHE A 310 8.13 -12.28 13.94
N GLY A 311 8.82 -12.69 12.88
CA GLY A 311 8.84 -11.97 11.61
C GLY A 311 9.56 -12.75 10.50
N THR A 312 9.76 -12.10 9.36
CA THR A 312 10.61 -12.58 8.26
C THR A 312 11.74 -11.59 7.98
N TYR A 313 12.91 -12.11 7.59
CA TYR A 313 14.01 -11.27 7.15
C TYR A 313 13.69 -10.60 5.82
N VAL A 314 13.98 -9.30 5.72
CA VAL A 314 13.87 -8.51 4.48
C VAL A 314 15.11 -7.64 4.31
N CYS A 315 15.49 -7.39 3.05
CA CYS A 315 16.37 -6.28 2.73
C CYS A 315 15.52 -5.03 2.45
N PRO A 316 15.74 -3.90 3.14
CA PRO A 316 14.97 -2.68 2.91
C PRO A 316 15.53 -1.91 1.70
N SER A 317 14.65 -1.47 0.80
CA SER A 317 15.01 -0.64 -0.38
C SER A 317 15.40 0.81 -0.03
N SER A 318 15.83 1.05 1.21
CA SER A 318 16.19 2.37 1.75
C SER A 318 17.16 2.19 2.91
N ALA A 319 18.23 2.98 2.92
CA ALA A 319 19.30 2.88 3.92
C ALA A 319 18.80 2.96 5.39
N PRO A 320 19.40 2.22 6.33
CA PRO A 320 20.56 1.35 6.17
C PRO A 320 20.22 0.04 5.46
N PHE A 321 20.96 -0.26 4.38
CA PHE A 321 20.92 -1.56 3.72
C PHE A 321 21.58 -2.58 4.65
N GLN A 322 20.75 -3.41 5.28
CA GLN A 322 21.11 -4.53 6.14
C GLN A 322 19.89 -5.44 6.28
N LEU A 323 20.09 -6.73 6.52
CA LEU A 323 18.99 -7.66 6.80
C LEU A 323 18.25 -7.24 8.08
N THR A 324 16.98 -6.86 7.92
CA THR A 324 16.09 -6.48 9.03
C THR A 324 15.02 -7.54 9.26
N CYS A 325 14.61 -7.74 10.51
CA CYS A 325 13.54 -8.66 10.85
C CYS A 325 12.19 -7.91 10.85
N SER A 326 11.44 -8.04 9.75
CA SER A 326 10.13 -7.43 9.59
C SER A 326 9.05 -8.29 10.25
N GLY A 327 8.34 -7.73 11.22
CA GLY A 327 7.19 -8.35 11.87
C GLY A 327 5.96 -7.45 11.77
N PRO A 328 4.82 -7.82 12.39
CA PRO A 328 3.64 -6.98 12.42
C PRO A 328 3.94 -5.60 13.05
N LEU A 329 3.24 -4.58 12.55
CA LEU A 329 3.40 -3.19 12.98
C LEU A 329 2.42 -2.85 14.12
N PRO A 330 2.83 -2.02 15.10
CA PRO A 330 1.94 -1.56 16.18
C PRO A 330 0.60 -1.00 15.67
N GLY A 331 -0.50 -1.50 16.21
CA GLY A 331 -1.86 -1.11 15.88
C GLY A 331 -2.41 -1.63 14.54
N THR A 332 -1.76 -2.60 13.89
CA THR A 332 -2.23 -3.16 12.59
C THR A 332 -3.07 -4.44 12.70
N ILE A 333 -3.11 -5.06 13.87
CA ILE A 333 -3.93 -6.23 14.19
C ILE A 333 -4.87 -5.82 15.33
N GLN A 334 -6.09 -6.40 15.39
CA GLN A 334 -6.99 -6.16 16.50
C GLN A 334 -6.61 -7.07 17.68
N GLU A 335 -6.31 -6.46 18.83
CA GLU A 335 -6.02 -7.17 20.07
C GLU A 335 -7.12 -8.21 20.41
N SER A 336 -6.70 -9.41 20.81
CA SER A 336 -7.57 -10.50 21.24
C SER A 336 -7.12 -11.03 22.61
N CYS A 337 -8.08 -11.40 23.46
CA CYS A 337 -7.77 -12.03 24.73
C CYS A 337 -7.31 -13.48 24.51
N ASN A 338 -5.99 -13.69 24.46
CA ASN A 338 -5.37 -14.99 24.17
C ASN A 338 -4.04 -15.22 24.93
N GLY A 339 -3.58 -14.26 25.73
CA GLY A 339 -2.30 -14.32 26.46
C GLY A 339 -1.09 -13.86 25.67
N LEU A 340 -1.29 -13.20 24.52
CA LEU A 340 -0.28 -12.60 23.66
C LEU A 340 -0.48 -11.06 23.58
N ASP A 341 0.52 -10.40 23.02
CA ASP A 341 0.47 -9.04 22.47
C ASP A 341 0.21 -9.26 20.96
N ASP A 342 -1.02 -9.01 20.52
CA ASP A 342 -1.44 -9.23 19.12
C ASP A 342 -1.31 -7.94 18.30
N ASP A 343 -1.67 -6.78 18.88
CA ASP A 343 -1.59 -5.49 18.19
C ASP A 343 -0.18 -4.89 18.15
N CYS A 344 0.78 -5.46 18.87
CA CYS A 344 2.18 -5.00 19.00
C CYS A 344 2.38 -3.66 19.74
N ASN A 345 1.45 -3.26 20.61
CA ASN A 345 1.60 -2.07 21.45
C ASN A 345 2.52 -2.29 22.67
N GLY A 346 2.85 -3.54 23.00
CA GLY A 346 3.70 -3.92 24.13
C GLY A 346 2.94 -4.29 25.40
N THR A 347 1.61 -4.33 25.34
CA THR A 347 0.71 -4.84 26.39
C THR A 347 0.19 -6.20 25.96
N ILE A 348 0.24 -7.20 26.84
CA ILE A 348 -0.44 -8.49 26.63
C ILE A 348 -1.88 -8.37 27.14
N ASP A 349 -2.85 -8.84 26.35
CA ASP A 349 -4.28 -8.82 26.68
C ASP A 349 -4.77 -7.40 27.07
N ASP A 350 -4.61 -6.36 26.22
CA ASP A 350 -4.86 -4.95 26.61
C ASP A 350 -6.25 -4.73 27.25
N PRO A 351 -6.31 -4.41 28.57
CA PRO A 351 -7.56 -4.23 29.28
C PRO A 351 -8.36 -2.99 28.84
N VAL A 352 -7.75 -2.03 28.14
CA VAL A 352 -8.44 -0.84 27.61
C VAL A 352 -9.26 -1.19 26.36
N LEU A 353 -8.77 -2.12 25.54
CA LEU A 353 -9.44 -2.59 24.33
C LEU A 353 -10.42 -3.73 24.63
N LEU A 354 -10.06 -4.65 25.52
CA LEU A 354 -10.79 -5.90 25.72
C LEU A 354 -11.90 -5.84 26.77
N ASN A 355 -11.76 -5.06 27.85
CA ASN A 355 -12.69 -5.10 28.98
C ASN A 355 -13.86 -4.12 28.86
N ASN A 356 -14.94 -4.40 29.60
CA ASN A 356 -16.12 -3.55 29.75
C ASN A 356 -16.92 -3.29 28.44
N ASN A 357 -16.59 -3.98 27.34
CA ASN A 357 -17.40 -3.99 26.13
C ASN A 357 -18.73 -4.70 26.39
N PRO A 358 -19.84 -4.29 25.75
CA PRO A 358 -21.13 -4.98 25.89
C PRO A 358 -21.07 -6.36 25.24
N CYS A 359 -21.56 -7.38 25.95
CA CYS A 359 -21.62 -8.75 25.46
C CYS A 359 -22.92 -9.45 25.91
N GLN A 360 -23.11 -10.70 25.50
CA GLN A 360 -24.22 -11.54 25.95
C GLN A 360 -23.68 -12.65 26.85
N SER A 361 -24.18 -12.73 28.08
CA SER A 361 -23.71 -13.66 29.11
C SER A 361 -24.23 -15.08 28.95
N GLY A 362 -25.34 -15.25 28.21
CA GLY A 362 -26.10 -16.49 28.14
C GLY A 362 -26.99 -16.76 29.37
N ALA A 363 -26.99 -15.89 30.38
CA ALA A 363 -27.98 -15.91 31.46
C ALA A 363 -29.35 -15.44 30.93
N PRO A 364 -30.47 -15.87 31.53
CA PRO A 364 -31.80 -15.47 31.09
C PRO A 364 -32.15 -14.05 31.59
N GLY A 365 -33.32 -13.57 31.18
CA GLY A 365 -33.90 -12.33 31.70
C GLY A 365 -33.01 -11.10 31.55
N VAL A 366 -33.01 -10.25 32.58
CA VAL A 366 -32.20 -9.01 32.60
C VAL A 366 -30.69 -9.27 32.67
N CYS A 367 -30.28 -10.47 33.11
CA CYS A 367 -28.88 -10.86 33.22
C CYS A 367 -28.22 -11.20 31.87
N ALA A 368 -29.00 -11.34 30.78
CA ALA A 368 -28.48 -11.62 29.44
C ALA A 368 -27.45 -10.57 28.99
N ALA A 369 -27.62 -9.31 29.37
CA ALA A 369 -26.65 -8.24 29.12
C ALA A 369 -25.44 -8.36 30.06
N GLY A 370 -24.24 -8.45 29.47
CA GLY A 370 -22.98 -8.55 30.21
C GLY A 370 -21.91 -7.56 29.77
N ARG A 371 -20.78 -7.61 30.48
CA ARG A 371 -19.54 -6.87 30.22
C ARG A 371 -18.38 -7.83 30.05
N THR A 372 -17.54 -7.59 29.04
CA THR A 372 -16.36 -8.42 28.80
C THR A 372 -15.33 -8.24 29.92
N LEU A 373 -14.68 -9.35 30.27
CA LEU A 373 -13.49 -9.38 31.12
C LEU A 373 -12.49 -10.37 30.52
N CYS A 374 -11.34 -9.89 30.09
CA CYS A 374 -10.20 -10.73 29.77
C CYS A 374 -9.49 -11.13 31.07
N SER A 375 -9.25 -12.42 31.26
CA SER A 375 -8.49 -12.92 32.41
C SER A 375 -7.69 -14.16 32.04
N GLY A 376 -6.36 -14.03 31.97
CA GLY A 376 -5.44 -15.12 31.67
C GLY A 376 -5.62 -15.73 30.27
N GLY A 377 -5.73 -14.89 29.24
CA GLY A 377 -5.96 -15.34 27.87
C GLY A 377 -7.34 -15.96 27.60
N ALA A 378 -8.34 -15.68 28.43
CA ALA A 378 -9.73 -16.08 28.23
C ALA A 378 -10.70 -14.89 28.42
N LEU A 379 -11.51 -14.60 27.40
CA LEU A 379 -12.53 -13.55 27.44
C LEU A 379 -13.83 -14.10 28.02
N THR A 380 -14.19 -13.71 29.24
CA THR A 380 -15.49 -14.01 29.83
C THR A 380 -16.49 -12.87 29.59
N CYS A 381 -17.78 -13.19 29.56
CA CYS A 381 -18.85 -12.20 29.58
C CYS A 381 -19.54 -12.26 30.95
N ASN A 382 -19.21 -11.32 31.84
CA ASN A 382 -19.78 -11.27 33.18
C ASN A 382 -21.12 -10.50 33.12
N PRO A 383 -22.25 -11.06 33.60
CA PRO A 383 -23.54 -10.39 33.48
C PRO A 383 -23.59 -9.10 34.34
N VAL A 384 -24.32 -8.08 33.87
CA VAL A 384 -24.44 -6.79 34.58
C VAL A 384 -25.28 -6.91 35.85
N VAL A 385 -26.26 -7.81 35.82
CA VAL A 385 -27.02 -8.26 37.00
C VAL A 385 -26.53 -9.67 37.35
N THR A 386 -26.25 -9.93 38.62
CA THR A 386 -25.91 -11.29 39.07
C THR A 386 -27.20 -12.08 39.25
N PRO A 387 -27.34 -13.29 38.68
CA PRO A 387 -28.50 -14.15 38.94
C PRO A 387 -28.72 -14.37 40.44
N GLY A 388 -29.97 -14.24 40.88
CA GLY A 388 -30.40 -14.28 42.28
C GLY A 388 -30.04 -13.05 43.13
N SER A 389 -29.56 -11.95 42.55
CA SER A 389 -29.22 -10.72 43.29
C SER A 389 -30.34 -9.69 43.39
N GLN A 390 -31.34 -9.79 42.53
CA GLN A 390 -32.56 -8.98 42.55
C GLN A 390 -33.75 -9.86 42.94
N ALA A 391 -34.88 -9.25 43.28
CA ALA A 391 -36.14 -9.96 43.48
C ALA A 391 -37.04 -9.70 42.27
N GLU A 392 -37.80 -10.71 41.88
CA GLU A 392 -38.77 -10.65 40.79
C GLU A 392 -39.84 -9.56 41.02
N ILE A 393 -40.22 -8.85 39.95
CA ILE A 393 -41.32 -7.85 39.96
C ILE A 393 -42.34 -8.16 38.85
N CYS A 394 -43.27 -7.23 38.57
CA CYS A 394 -44.33 -7.43 37.57
C CYS A 394 -44.08 -6.51 36.37
N ASP A 395 -43.13 -6.88 35.53
CA ASP A 395 -42.74 -6.10 34.34
C ASP A 395 -42.62 -6.93 33.04
N ASN A 396 -43.01 -8.22 33.08
CA ASN A 396 -42.88 -9.18 31.98
C ASN A 396 -41.40 -9.48 31.62
N LEU A 397 -40.47 -9.27 32.56
CA LEU A 397 -39.09 -9.73 32.48
C LEU A 397 -38.86 -10.88 33.48
N ASP A 398 -37.62 -11.34 33.52
CA ASP A 398 -37.07 -12.29 34.50
C ASP A 398 -35.96 -11.50 35.20
N ASN A 399 -36.32 -10.87 36.32
CA ASN A 399 -35.49 -9.90 37.02
C ASN A 399 -34.49 -10.59 37.97
N ASP A 400 -34.87 -11.73 38.56
CA ASP A 400 -33.94 -12.53 39.38
C ASP A 400 -33.04 -13.46 38.54
N CYS A 401 -33.40 -13.69 37.27
CA CYS A 401 -32.68 -14.49 36.28
C CYS A 401 -32.67 -16.00 36.57
N ASN A 402 -33.75 -16.54 37.16
CA ASN A 402 -33.96 -17.98 37.31
C ASN A 402 -34.45 -18.67 36.03
N GLY A 403 -34.89 -17.90 35.01
CA GLY A 403 -35.42 -18.42 33.75
C GLY A 403 -36.95 -18.51 33.67
N GLN A 404 -37.67 -17.84 34.58
CA GLN A 404 -39.13 -17.76 34.62
C GLN A 404 -39.54 -16.28 34.76
N VAL A 405 -40.63 -15.88 34.08
CA VAL A 405 -41.10 -14.49 34.00
C VAL A 405 -42.27 -14.27 34.95
N ASP A 406 -42.26 -13.18 35.70
CA ASP A 406 -43.28 -12.82 36.71
C ASP A 406 -43.58 -13.93 37.79
N GLU A 407 -42.68 -14.93 38.00
CA GLU A 407 -42.90 -16.07 38.96
C GLU A 407 -42.65 -15.64 40.42
N MET A 408 -43.67 -15.02 41.01
CA MET A 408 -43.61 -14.44 42.34
C MET A 408 -44.98 -14.40 43.01
N ASN A 409 -45.03 -14.07 44.31
CA ASN A 409 -46.30 -13.74 44.98
C ASN A 409 -46.76 -12.33 44.57
N PRO A 410 -47.79 -12.17 43.72
CA PRO A 410 -48.12 -10.86 43.17
C PRO A 410 -48.67 -9.90 44.23
N THR A 411 -49.26 -10.42 45.31
CA THR A 411 -49.82 -9.58 46.39
C THR A 411 -48.72 -8.83 47.14
N ASN A 412 -47.55 -9.43 47.32
CA ASN A 412 -46.41 -8.76 47.96
C ASN A 412 -45.70 -7.82 46.99
N ALA A 413 -45.44 -8.27 45.76
CA ALA A 413 -44.65 -7.52 44.80
C ALA A 413 -45.40 -6.35 44.16
N CYS A 414 -46.70 -6.48 43.88
CA CYS A 414 -47.49 -5.35 43.38
C CYS A 414 -47.72 -4.30 44.47
N ALA A 415 -47.85 -4.71 45.75
CA ALA A 415 -47.89 -3.78 46.87
C ALA A 415 -46.57 -3.00 47.07
N SER A 416 -45.41 -3.60 46.78
CA SER A 416 -44.12 -2.88 46.85
C SER A 416 -43.89 -1.96 45.64
N GLN A 417 -44.40 -2.33 44.45
CA GLN A 417 -44.39 -1.49 43.24
C GLN A 417 -45.39 -0.32 43.32
N HIS A 418 -46.49 -0.48 44.07
CA HIS A 418 -47.52 0.54 44.26
C HIS A 418 -47.69 0.91 45.74
N PRO A 419 -46.69 1.53 46.40
CA PRO A 419 -46.73 1.85 47.82
C PRO A 419 -47.77 2.93 48.21
N GLY A 420 -48.41 3.57 47.22
CA GLY A 420 -49.54 4.49 47.41
C GLY A 420 -50.92 3.81 47.39
N ALA A 421 -51.01 2.54 46.99
CA ALA A 421 -52.28 1.84 46.78
C ALA A 421 -52.92 1.42 48.11
N ALA A 422 -53.93 2.17 48.56
CA ALA A 422 -54.62 1.91 49.82
C ALA A 422 -55.70 0.82 49.70
N ASN A 423 -56.05 0.18 50.81
CA ASN A 423 -57.21 -0.70 50.97
C ASN A 423 -57.30 -1.93 50.02
N VAL A 424 -56.21 -2.31 49.35
CA VAL A 424 -56.15 -3.54 48.54
C VAL A 424 -56.03 -4.78 49.43
N GLN A 425 -56.77 -5.83 49.12
CA GLN A 425 -56.69 -7.14 49.78
C GLN A 425 -55.85 -8.14 48.98
N ALA A 426 -55.96 -8.13 47.65
CA ALA A 426 -55.25 -9.05 46.77
C ALA A 426 -54.92 -8.41 45.41
N TRP A 427 -53.79 -8.84 44.85
CA TRP A 427 -53.29 -8.45 43.53
C TRP A 427 -53.09 -9.68 42.64
N ALA A 428 -53.07 -9.47 41.33
CA ALA A 428 -52.47 -10.37 40.35
C ALA A 428 -51.42 -9.62 39.53
N CYS A 429 -50.45 -10.35 39.00
CA CYS A 429 -49.62 -9.89 37.89
C CYS A 429 -50.18 -10.53 36.62
N ASN A 430 -50.33 -9.74 35.56
CA ASN A 430 -50.90 -10.18 34.28
C ASN A 430 -50.13 -9.51 33.15
N THR A 431 -49.31 -10.28 32.43
CA THR A 431 -48.39 -9.82 31.38
C THR A 431 -47.61 -8.55 31.78
N GLY A 432 -46.85 -8.63 32.88
CA GLY A 432 -46.12 -7.46 33.42
C GLY A 432 -46.98 -6.26 33.82
N THR A 433 -48.25 -6.46 34.18
CA THR A 433 -49.09 -5.41 34.76
C THR A 433 -49.73 -5.86 36.07
N CYS A 434 -49.52 -5.07 37.13
CA CYS A 434 -50.16 -5.26 38.41
C CYS A 434 -51.64 -4.88 38.34
N GLN A 435 -52.51 -5.81 38.72
CA GLN A 435 -53.97 -5.64 38.69
C GLN A 435 -54.55 -5.93 40.08
N ILE A 436 -55.44 -5.06 40.55
CA ILE A 436 -56.15 -5.23 41.83
C ILE A 436 -57.30 -6.22 41.63
N THR A 437 -57.23 -7.37 42.30
CA THR A 437 -58.22 -8.45 42.15
C THR A 437 -59.23 -8.50 43.28
N THR A 438 -58.91 -7.95 44.46
CA THR A 438 -59.86 -7.83 45.58
C THR A 438 -59.50 -6.64 46.45
N CYS A 439 -60.53 -5.87 46.82
CA CYS A 439 -60.45 -4.77 47.79
C CYS A 439 -60.84 -5.24 49.19
N ASN A 440 -60.32 -4.58 50.21
CA ASN A 440 -60.79 -4.77 51.58
C ASN A 440 -62.29 -4.45 51.68
N GLY A 441 -63.02 -5.22 52.50
CA GLY A 441 -64.48 -5.04 52.67
C GLY A 441 -64.86 -3.60 53.04
N GLY A 442 -65.80 -3.02 52.28
CA GLY A 442 -66.19 -1.61 52.39
C GLY A 442 -65.43 -0.67 51.44
N TYR A 443 -64.54 -1.18 50.59
CA TYR A 443 -63.84 -0.42 49.54
C TYR A 443 -64.01 -1.07 48.16
N ALA A 444 -63.98 -0.23 47.13
CA ALA A 444 -63.93 -0.62 45.73
C ALA A 444 -62.83 0.18 45.02
N ASN A 445 -62.17 -0.48 44.07
CA ASN A 445 -61.40 0.18 43.02
C ASN A 445 -62.40 0.51 41.90
N ILE A 446 -62.68 1.80 41.69
CA ILE A 446 -63.75 2.22 40.78
C ILE A 446 -63.19 2.58 39.40
N ASN A 447 -62.05 3.26 39.36
CA ASN A 447 -61.40 3.73 38.13
C ASN A 447 -60.58 2.66 37.36
N GLY A 448 -60.34 1.49 37.96
CA GLY A 448 -59.52 0.41 37.40
C GLY A 448 -58.01 0.61 37.53
N ALA A 449 -57.53 1.65 38.21
CA ALA A 449 -56.12 2.00 38.30
C ALA A 449 -55.40 1.30 39.46
N ALA A 450 -54.16 0.88 39.23
CA ALA A 450 -53.36 0.15 40.22
C ALA A 450 -52.73 1.07 41.29
N GLY A 451 -52.38 2.31 40.94
CA GLY A 451 -51.48 3.15 41.74
C GLY A 451 -52.10 3.84 42.96
N ASP A 452 -53.41 4.05 42.96
CA ASP A 452 -54.21 4.68 44.02
C ASP A 452 -55.00 3.66 44.89
N GLY A 453 -55.14 2.42 44.41
CA GLY A 453 -55.60 1.28 45.20
C GLY A 453 -57.10 1.03 45.11
N CYS A 454 -57.74 0.76 46.25
CA CYS A 454 -59.19 0.73 46.38
C CYS A 454 -59.61 2.05 47.01
N GLU A 455 -59.80 3.04 46.13
CA GLU A 455 -59.80 4.46 46.41
C GLU A 455 -61.16 4.96 46.91
N CYS A 456 -62.23 4.22 46.64
CA CYS A 456 -63.59 4.56 47.03
C CYS A 456 -64.15 3.66 48.15
N VAL A 457 -64.58 4.26 49.25
CA VAL A 457 -65.50 3.61 50.21
C VAL A 457 -66.82 3.27 49.48
N THR A 458 -67.32 2.04 49.61
CA THR A 458 -68.60 1.58 49.06
C THR A 458 -69.78 2.09 49.90
N ASP A 459 -71.01 1.97 49.42
CA ASP A 459 -72.18 2.20 50.26
C ASP A 459 -72.85 0.89 50.72
N SER A 460 -74.17 0.92 50.93
CA SER A 460 -74.99 -0.19 51.44
C SER A 460 -76.32 -0.35 50.70
N TRP A 461 -76.49 0.37 49.57
CA TRP A 461 -77.64 0.24 48.69
C TRP A 461 -77.53 -1.03 47.84
N ALA A 462 -78.65 -1.43 47.27
CA ALA A 462 -78.71 -2.69 46.53
C ALA A 462 -78.13 -2.51 45.13
N THR A 463 -76.98 -3.10 44.83
CA THR A 463 -76.39 -3.14 43.48
C THR A 463 -77.22 -3.98 42.47
N SER A 464 -78.35 -4.57 42.90
CA SER A 464 -79.32 -5.24 42.03
C SER A 464 -80.77 -5.03 42.47
N CYS A 465 -81.66 -4.91 41.49
CA CYS A 465 -83.08 -4.60 41.69
C CYS A 465 -83.85 -5.57 42.60
N GLY A 466 -83.45 -6.84 42.66
CA GLY A 466 -84.16 -7.88 43.40
C GLY A 466 -84.13 -7.68 44.93
N VAL A 467 -83.13 -6.96 45.44
CA VAL A 467 -82.92 -6.70 46.88
C VAL A 467 -83.00 -5.21 47.24
N ALA A 468 -83.64 -4.40 46.37
CA ALA A 468 -83.79 -2.95 46.53
C ALA A 468 -84.36 -2.54 47.90
N GLY A 469 -83.58 -1.78 48.66
CA GLY A 469 -84.00 -1.22 49.96
C GLY A 469 -85.22 -0.30 49.83
N SER A 470 -85.96 -0.11 50.91
CA SER A 470 -87.19 0.70 50.92
C SER A 470 -87.10 1.91 51.85
N LEU A 471 -87.49 3.08 51.35
CA LEU A 471 -87.55 4.35 52.09
C LEU A 471 -88.99 4.89 52.07
N SER A 472 -89.50 5.37 53.21
CA SER A 472 -90.87 5.89 53.33
C SER A 472 -90.90 7.42 53.28
N VAL A 473 -91.67 7.99 52.35
CA VAL A 473 -91.78 9.44 52.12
C VAL A 473 -93.12 9.96 52.64
N PRO A 474 -93.18 10.57 53.84
CA PRO A 474 -94.43 11.04 54.44
C PRO A 474 -95.02 12.24 53.67
N SER A 475 -96.33 12.45 53.78
CA SER A 475 -97.03 13.60 53.18
C SER A 475 -96.50 14.92 53.74
N GLY A 476 -96.23 15.88 52.85
CA GLY A 476 -95.50 17.12 53.15
C GLY A 476 -93.99 16.94 53.36
N GLY A 477 -93.47 15.71 53.29
CA GLY A 477 -92.09 15.36 53.61
C GLY A 477 -91.14 15.33 52.42
N THR A 478 -89.85 15.25 52.73
CA THR A 478 -88.77 15.00 51.77
C THR A 478 -87.76 14.03 52.40
N VAL A 479 -87.30 13.05 51.62
CA VAL A 479 -86.31 12.04 52.01
C VAL A 479 -85.19 12.06 50.98
N THR A 480 -83.95 11.99 51.45
CA THR A 480 -82.76 12.00 50.58
C THR A 480 -81.97 10.71 50.75
N MET A 481 -81.48 10.20 49.62
CA MET A 481 -80.58 9.06 49.46
C MET A 481 -79.28 9.60 48.86
N THR A 482 -78.15 9.28 49.45
CA THR A 482 -76.81 9.56 48.89
C THR A 482 -76.08 8.23 48.76
N GLY A 483 -75.39 8.02 47.64
CA GLY A 483 -74.72 6.77 47.32
C GLY A 483 -73.69 6.92 46.20
N LYS A 484 -73.11 5.80 45.75
CA LYS A 484 -72.00 5.75 44.78
C LYS A 484 -71.80 4.33 44.22
N VAL A 485 -72.40 4.09 43.06
CA VAL A 485 -72.21 2.89 42.23
C VAL A 485 -70.74 2.44 42.16
N GLU A 486 -70.44 1.26 42.71
CA GLU A 486 -69.07 0.75 42.92
C GLU A 486 -68.35 0.26 41.65
N THR A 487 -69.02 0.18 40.49
CA THR A 487 -68.41 -0.33 39.25
C THR A 487 -68.82 0.49 38.03
N ALA A 488 -67.97 0.53 37.01
CA ALA A 488 -68.20 1.33 35.79
C ALA A 488 -69.54 1.03 35.08
N ALA A 489 -70.04 -0.21 35.16
CA ALA A 489 -71.31 -0.65 34.58
C ALA A 489 -72.40 -0.97 35.63
N GLY A 490 -72.16 -0.63 36.90
CA GLY A 490 -73.04 -0.95 38.01
C GLY A 490 -74.32 -0.10 38.06
N SER A 491 -75.19 -0.40 39.03
CA SER A 491 -76.32 0.46 39.36
C SER A 491 -76.92 0.13 40.72
N ASP A 492 -77.33 1.16 41.46
CA ASP A 492 -77.88 1.05 42.81
C ASP A 492 -79.39 1.19 42.76
N TRP A 493 -80.08 0.47 43.64
CA TRP A 493 -81.53 0.31 43.59
C TRP A 493 -82.20 0.63 44.92
N VAL A 494 -83.19 1.51 44.87
CA VAL A 494 -84.04 1.88 46.01
C VAL A 494 -85.52 1.87 45.60
N THR A 495 -86.41 1.69 46.57
CA THR A 495 -87.85 1.76 46.40
C THR A 495 -88.40 2.85 47.34
N PHE A 496 -88.95 3.93 46.80
CA PHE A 496 -89.58 4.99 47.59
C PHE A 496 -91.08 4.70 47.75
N ASN A 497 -91.55 4.65 48.99
CA ASN A 497 -92.95 4.42 49.36
C ASN A 497 -93.56 5.73 49.84
N PHE A 498 -94.36 6.37 49.00
CA PHE A 498 -95.03 7.63 49.28
C PHE A 498 -96.31 7.41 50.11
N SER A 499 -96.48 8.20 51.15
CA SER A 499 -97.76 8.29 51.87
C SER A 499 -98.77 9.06 51.01
N VAL A 500 -99.70 8.33 50.37
CA VAL A 500 -100.75 8.90 49.53
C VAL A 500 -101.84 9.53 50.41
N PRO A 501 -102.19 10.83 50.23
CA PRO A 501 -103.28 11.46 50.96
C PRO A 501 -104.65 11.03 50.41
N GLY A 502 -105.70 11.25 51.21
CA GLY A 502 -107.06 10.81 50.89
C GLY A 502 -107.63 11.36 49.58
N VAL A 503 -108.63 10.67 49.04
CA VAL A 503 -109.35 11.02 47.80
C VAL A 503 -109.75 12.50 47.78
N GLY A 504 -109.55 13.17 46.64
CA GLY A 504 -109.81 14.60 46.50
C GLY A 504 -108.74 15.55 47.05
N GLN A 505 -107.82 15.10 47.93
CA GLN A 505 -106.65 15.90 48.30
C GLN A 505 -105.65 15.94 47.13
N PRO A 506 -104.95 17.07 46.92
CA PRO A 506 -103.86 17.15 45.95
C PRO A 506 -102.67 16.31 46.42
N TYR A 507 -101.89 15.82 45.45
CA TYR A 507 -100.78 14.90 45.71
C TYR A 507 -99.73 15.00 44.60
N ARG A 508 -98.47 15.23 44.99
CA ARG A 508 -97.34 15.47 44.09
C ARG A 508 -96.10 14.68 44.54
N PRO A 509 -96.02 13.38 44.23
CA PRO A 509 -94.81 12.61 44.42
C PRO A 509 -93.77 13.01 43.35
N LYS A 510 -92.58 13.38 43.82
CA LYS A 510 -91.44 13.78 43.02
C LYS A 510 -90.22 12.96 43.40
N VAL A 511 -89.41 12.57 42.42
CA VAL A 511 -88.07 12.00 42.60
C VAL A 511 -87.10 12.77 41.72
N GLN A 512 -86.01 13.29 42.29
CA GLN A 512 -85.03 14.12 41.58
C GLN A 512 -83.61 13.66 41.91
N LEU A 513 -82.78 13.46 40.88
CA LEU A 513 -81.34 13.33 41.00
C LEU A 513 -80.78 14.74 41.25
N THR A 514 -80.68 15.12 42.53
CA THR A 514 -80.30 16.46 42.99
C THR A 514 -78.80 16.69 42.94
N ASP A 515 -78.00 15.64 43.06
CA ASP A 515 -76.60 15.62 42.62
C ASP A 515 -76.36 14.44 41.69
N SER A 516 -75.74 14.71 40.54
CA SER A 516 -75.40 13.73 39.50
C SER A 516 -73.90 13.42 39.45
N GLY A 517 -73.13 13.83 40.47
CA GLY A 517 -71.69 13.59 40.58
C GLY A 517 -70.91 14.24 39.45
N GLY A 518 -71.22 15.51 39.15
CA GLY A 518 -70.67 16.21 37.97
C GLY A 518 -71.16 15.65 36.63
N GLY A 519 -72.30 14.97 36.60
CA GLY A 519 -72.86 14.36 35.40
C GLY A 519 -72.39 12.91 35.14
N GLN A 520 -71.73 12.26 36.09
CA GLN A 520 -71.36 10.84 36.01
C GLN A 520 -72.54 9.89 36.17
N TYR A 521 -73.63 10.29 36.84
CA TYR A 521 -74.76 9.41 37.14
C TYR A 521 -76.01 9.78 36.34
N ARG A 522 -76.88 8.79 36.11
CA ARG A 522 -78.24 8.91 35.58
C ARG A 522 -79.21 8.12 36.47
N MET A 523 -80.48 8.45 36.36
CA MET A 523 -81.54 7.85 37.16
C MET A 523 -82.66 7.35 36.24
N ASP A 524 -83.04 6.09 36.40
CA ASP A 524 -84.30 5.54 35.91
C ASP A 524 -85.30 5.51 37.07
N VAL A 525 -86.56 5.89 36.82
CA VAL A 525 -87.68 5.78 37.75
C VAL A 525 -88.75 4.90 37.13
N MET A 526 -89.04 3.76 37.79
CA MET A 526 -89.99 2.76 37.33
C MET A 526 -91.24 2.68 38.23
N VAL A 527 -92.39 2.84 37.61
CA VAL A 527 -93.72 2.76 38.21
C VAL A 527 -94.63 1.94 37.29
N ASN A 528 -95.70 1.37 37.82
CA ASN A 528 -96.72 0.70 37.02
C ASN A 528 -98.07 1.45 37.10
N CYS A 529 -98.93 1.19 36.12
CA CYS A 529 -100.26 1.78 36.02
C CYS A 529 -101.22 1.41 37.17
N ALA A 530 -100.79 0.57 38.13
CA ALA A 530 -101.51 0.28 39.38
C ALA A 530 -100.96 1.09 40.58
N GLY A 531 -100.07 2.06 40.33
CA GLY A 531 -99.51 2.97 41.33
C GLY A 531 -98.39 2.38 42.19
N THR A 532 -97.83 1.22 41.84
CA THR A 532 -96.77 0.56 42.63
C THR A 532 -95.46 0.44 41.86
N ALA A 533 -94.37 0.06 42.54
CA ALA A 533 -93.08 -0.14 41.89
C ALA A 533 -93.17 -1.21 40.79
N ALA A 534 -92.55 -0.93 39.64
CA ALA A 534 -92.50 -1.89 38.55
C ALA A 534 -91.44 -2.99 38.79
N GLY A 535 -91.53 -4.05 37.97
CA GLY A 535 -90.60 -5.17 38.03
C GLY A 535 -89.21 -4.84 37.49
N CYS A 536 -88.22 -5.68 37.81
CA CYS A 536 -86.82 -5.46 37.47
C CYS A 536 -86.48 -5.52 35.98
N SER A 537 -87.44 -5.88 35.14
CA SER A 537 -87.34 -5.91 33.67
C SER A 537 -88.17 -4.81 32.99
N THR A 538 -88.84 -3.92 33.74
CA THR A 538 -89.74 -2.89 33.19
C THR A 538 -88.98 -1.66 32.65
N PHE A 539 -88.07 -1.91 31.70
CA PHE A 539 -87.34 -0.88 30.97
C PHE A 539 -88.06 -0.53 29.66
N GLY A 540 -88.96 0.44 29.72
CA GLY A 540 -89.61 1.01 28.53
C GLY A 540 -90.87 0.28 28.08
N GLY A 541 -91.98 1.00 28.14
CA GLY A 541 -93.25 0.65 27.50
C GLY A 541 -93.87 1.92 26.92
N ALA A 542 -94.76 1.80 25.94
CA ALA A 542 -95.20 2.92 25.09
C ALA A 542 -95.98 4.06 25.80
N ASN A 543 -96.17 3.99 27.11
CA ASN A 543 -97.14 4.78 27.88
C ASN A 543 -96.50 5.82 28.82
N ASN A 544 -95.22 6.15 28.63
CA ASN A 544 -94.43 7.25 29.25
C ASN A 544 -94.47 7.51 30.78
N GLU A 545 -95.14 6.71 31.61
CA GLU A 545 -95.14 6.85 33.08
C GLU A 545 -93.74 6.60 33.71
N ASN A 546 -92.87 5.86 33.03
CA ASN A 546 -91.49 5.56 33.46
C ASN A 546 -90.51 6.65 33.00
N GLY A 547 -89.81 7.26 33.95
CA GLY A 547 -88.75 8.22 33.67
C GLY A 547 -87.41 7.53 33.45
N ILE A 548 -87.09 7.14 32.21
CA ILE A 548 -85.78 6.56 31.85
C ILE A 548 -84.78 7.70 31.60
N ASN A 549 -83.55 7.58 32.14
CA ASN A 549 -82.48 8.57 31.94
C ASN A 549 -82.89 10.01 32.31
N VAL A 550 -83.67 10.18 33.39
CA VAL A 550 -84.19 11.50 33.84
C VAL A 550 -83.38 12.08 34.99
N SER A 551 -83.30 13.40 35.07
CA SER A 551 -82.87 14.10 36.30
C SER A 551 -84.04 14.37 37.27
N THR A 552 -85.29 14.31 36.80
CA THR A 552 -86.49 14.50 37.60
C THR A 552 -87.66 13.70 37.03
N TRP A 553 -88.39 13.02 37.90
CA TRP A 553 -89.69 12.41 37.67
C TRP A 553 -90.68 13.05 38.65
N GLU A 554 -91.87 13.42 38.18
CA GLU A 554 -92.92 14.02 39.01
C GLU A 554 -94.29 13.62 38.45
N GLN A 555 -95.26 13.34 39.32
CA GLN A 555 -96.67 13.18 38.96
C GLN A 555 -97.50 14.24 39.66
N ASN A 556 -98.52 14.80 38.99
CA ASN A 556 -99.32 15.91 39.50
C ASN A 556 -100.81 15.55 39.57
N TYR A 557 -101.22 14.98 40.71
CA TYR A 557 -102.62 14.70 41.01
C TYR A 557 -103.25 15.96 41.62
N ASN A 558 -103.86 16.79 40.77
CA ASN A 558 -104.50 18.03 41.18
C ASN A 558 -105.78 17.78 42.02
N LEU A 559 -106.20 18.80 42.77
CA LEU A 559 -107.37 18.77 43.65
C LEU A 559 -108.66 18.50 42.85
N TYR A 560 -109.33 17.36 43.13
CA TYR A 560 -110.51 16.92 42.39
C TYR A 560 -111.78 17.67 42.83
N SER A 561 -112.43 18.35 41.88
CA SER A 561 -113.71 19.03 42.08
C SER A 561 -114.85 18.18 41.52
N ALA A 562 -115.65 17.58 42.40
CA ALA A 562 -116.76 16.71 41.99
C ALA A 562 -117.87 17.48 41.26
N GLY A 563 -118.08 17.18 39.98
CA GLY A 563 -119.18 17.72 39.16
C GLY A 563 -120.32 16.69 38.98
N PRO A 564 -121.58 17.12 38.75
CA PRO A 564 -122.73 16.21 38.76
C PRO A 564 -122.79 15.12 37.67
N ASN A 565 -121.93 15.18 36.66
CA ASN A 565 -121.89 14.23 35.52
C ASN A 565 -120.45 14.06 34.95
N CYS A 566 -119.41 14.08 35.80
CA CYS A 566 -118.03 13.82 35.37
C CYS A 566 -117.31 12.79 36.25
N CYS A 567 -116.21 12.25 35.72
CA CYS A 567 -115.58 11.01 36.17
C CYS A 567 -115.08 11.03 37.62
N ASN A 568 -115.05 9.84 38.23
CA ASN A 568 -114.49 9.57 39.55
C ASN A 568 -112.95 9.75 39.63
N ASP A 569 -112.45 10.14 40.81
CA ASP A 569 -111.02 10.10 41.18
C ASP A 569 -110.57 8.65 41.42
N SER A 570 -110.56 7.84 40.35
CA SER A 570 -110.11 6.45 40.34
C SER A 570 -108.80 6.24 39.58
N THR A 571 -108.07 7.32 39.28
CA THR A 571 -106.73 7.26 38.69
C THR A 571 -105.77 6.69 39.73
N PRO A 572 -105.04 5.59 39.45
CA PRO A 572 -104.08 5.04 40.39
C PRO A 572 -103.00 6.06 40.78
N ARG A 573 -102.95 6.36 42.07
CA ARG A 573 -101.95 7.28 42.66
C ARG A 573 -100.66 6.50 42.92
N ALA A 574 -99.53 7.00 42.45
CA ALA A 574 -98.22 6.36 42.59
C ALA A 574 -97.76 6.31 44.07
N SER A 575 -98.17 5.28 44.80
CA SER A 575 -97.84 5.04 46.20
C SER A 575 -96.43 4.45 46.38
N THR A 576 -95.91 3.76 45.39
CA THR A 576 -94.53 3.24 45.41
C THR A 576 -93.88 3.41 44.04
N VAL A 577 -92.63 3.85 44.02
CA VAL A 577 -91.78 3.85 42.82
C VAL A 577 -90.46 3.14 43.09
N ARG A 578 -89.91 2.49 42.06
CA ARG A 578 -88.54 1.97 42.09
C ARG A 578 -87.63 2.95 41.37
N VAL A 579 -86.42 3.11 41.88
CA VAL A 579 -85.40 3.99 41.32
C VAL A 579 -84.12 3.20 41.15
N ARG A 580 -83.49 3.36 39.99
CA ARG A 580 -82.16 2.86 39.67
C ARG A 580 -81.25 4.05 39.40
N VAL A 581 -80.16 4.18 40.15
CA VAL A 581 -79.08 5.12 39.81
C VAL A 581 -77.96 4.33 39.16
N TYR A 582 -77.45 4.79 38.03
CA TYR A 582 -76.42 4.07 37.25
C TYR A 582 -75.41 5.04 36.66
N ARG A 583 -74.21 4.55 36.33
CA ARG A 583 -73.17 5.38 35.71
C ARG A 583 -73.46 5.63 34.23
N ALA A 584 -73.18 6.85 33.78
CA ALA A 584 -73.26 7.25 32.39
C ALA A 584 -72.00 6.81 31.63
N ASN A 585 -72.18 6.21 30.45
CA ASN A 585 -71.06 5.86 29.58
C ASN A 585 -70.33 7.13 29.09
N GLY A 586 -69.00 7.18 29.21
CA GLY A 586 -68.15 8.15 28.49
C GLY A 586 -67.02 8.81 29.28
N SER A 587 -67.00 8.71 30.62
CA SER A 587 -65.92 9.25 31.45
C SER A 587 -65.40 8.21 32.43
N GLN A 588 -64.13 8.35 32.84
CA GLN A 588 -63.57 7.51 33.91
C GLN A 588 -64.35 7.76 35.21
N PRO A 589 -64.83 6.71 35.88
CA PRO A 589 -65.69 6.84 37.06
C PRO A 589 -64.86 7.25 38.29
N THR A 590 -65.42 8.07 39.17
CA THR A 590 -64.75 8.53 40.41
C THR A 590 -65.54 8.19 41.67
N CYS A 591 -64.91 8.44 42.82
CA CYS A 591 -65.54 8.40 44.15
C CYS A 591 -66.55 9.53 44.43
N THR A 592 -66.95 10.33 43.44
CA THR A 592 -67.96 11.37 43.66
C THR A 592 -69.31 10.68 43.90
N ASN A 593 -70.02 11.06 44.96
CA ASN A 593 -71.35 10.52 45.26
C ASN A 593 -72.41 11.11 44.30
N TYR A 594 -73.55 10.44 44.19
CA TYR A 594 -74.80 11.07 43.73
C TYR A 594 -75.71 11.36 44.93
N THR A 595 -76.74 12.16 44.70
CA THR A 595 -77.84 12.37 45.64
C THR A 595 -79.18 12.30 44.92
N VAL A 596 -80.10 11.46 45.40
CA VAL A 596 -81.50 11.40 44.96
C VAL A 596 -82.39 11.88 46.09
N THR A 597 -83.29 12.80 45.78
CA THR A 597 -84.24 13.39 46.72
C THR A 597 -85.67 13.05 46.27
N ALA A 598 -86.43 12.41 47.15
CA ALA A 598 -87.85 12.12 46.96
C ALA A 598 -88.69 13.05 47.85
N THR A 599 -89.63 13.76 47.24
CA THR A 599 -90.49 14.76 47.90
C THR A 599 -91.96 14.40 47.68
N ASN A 600 -92.79 14.60 48.70
CA ASN A 600 -94.22 14.31 48.68
C ASN A 600 -94.99 15.59 49.04
N THR A 601 -95.16 16.49 48.08
CA THR A 601 -95.92 17.73 48.29
C THR A 601 -97.43 17.47 48.15
N ASN A 602 -98.19 18.24 48.93
CA ASN A 602 -99.65 18.35 48.78
C ASN A 602 -99.93 19.61 47.93
#